data_AF-T0PTF6-F1
#
_entry.id   AF-T0PTF6-F1
#
_cell.length_a   1.000
_cell.length_b   1.000
_cell.length_c   1.000
_cell.angle_alpha   90.00
_cell.angle_beta   90.00
_cell.angle_gamma   90.00
#
_symmetry.space_group_name_H-M   'P 1'
#
loop_
_entity.id
_entity.type
_entity.pdbx_description
1 polymer ?
#
loop_
_entity_poly.entity_id
_entity_poly.type
_entity_poly.pdbx_seq_one_letter_code
_entity_poly.pdbx_strand_id
1 'polypeptide(L)'
;MTPAPLWHNSVVRLLLLGTLDDGSSLRGLRGQTDVLKAIVDHLRAIWRAQLKTDQRGYVPLGNVFLPFDTPHDTPIPHTPRFVDFPPPLTHIVDGETQPKPFQVNMMPFIIGQARATLPPACQRYLPLLERCRYHDENGKVGYLTIHEGIVEADTSQRRPGLHVEAPW
;
A
#
# COMPACT_ATOMS: atom_id res chain seq x y z
N MET A 1 1.39 -27.29 21.82
CA MET A 1 0.57 -26.09 21.55
C MET A 1 -0.48 -26.46 20.51
N THR A 2 -1.74 -26.57 20.89
CA THR A 2 -2.86 -26.83 19.96
C THR A 2 -3.14 -25.57 19.15
N PRO A 3 -3.19 -25.63 17.81
CA PRO A 3 -3.47 -24.46 16.98
C PRO A 3 -4.87 -23.92 17.33
N ALA A 4 -5.00 -22.59 17.41
CA ALA A 4 -6.27 -21.93 17.66
C ALA A 4 -7.34 -22.40 16.65
N PRO A 5 -8.61 -22.52 17.05
CA PRO A 5 -9.67 -22.99 16.16
C PRO A 5 -9.74 -22.06 14.94
N LEU A 6 -9.75 -22.63 13.73
CA LEU A 6 -9.86 -21.93 12.43
C LEU A 6 -10.91 -20.80 12.43
N TRP A 7 -11.98 -20.97 13.22
CA TRP A 7 -13.09 -20.04 13.41
C TRP A 7 -12.73 -18.70 14.07
N HIS A 8 -11.58 -18.62 14.74
CA HIS A 8 -11.08 -17.36 15.33
C HIS A 8 -10.19 -16.56 14.37
N ASN A 9 -9.85 -17.12 13.20
CA ASN A 9 -9.06 -16.41 12.20
C ASN A 9 -9.94 -15.38 11.47
N SER A 10 -9.57 -14.11 11.55
CA SER A 10 -10.30 -12.99 10.95
C SER A 10 -10.48 -13.12 9.44
N VAL A 11 -9.51 -13.71 8.72
CA VAL A 11 -9.57 -13.95 7.27
C VAL A 11 -10.59 -15.04 6.94
N VAL A 12 -10.62 -16.12 7.74
CA VAL A 12 -11.62 -17.18 7.56
C VAL A 12 -13.02 -16.65 7.82
N ARG A 13 -13.19 -15.80 8.84
CA ARG A 13 -14.50 -15.16 9.12
C ARG A 13 -14.97 -14.27 7.97
N LEU A 14 -14.07 -13.55 7.29
CA LEU A 14 -14.38 -12.77 6.10
C LEU A 14 -14.85 -13.65 4.93
N LEU A 15 -14.15 -14.76 4.66
CA LEU A 15 -14.54 -15.71 3.61
C LEU A 15 -15.91 -16.35 3.89
N LEU A 16 -16.26 -16.51 5.16
CA LEU A 16 -17.53 -17.09 5.59
C LEU A 16 -18.68 -16.08 5.70
N LEU A 17 -18.46 -14.77 5.48
CA LEU A 17 -19.54 -13.77 5.51
C LEU A 17 -20.66 -14.10 4.52
N GLY A 18 -20.33 -14.66 3.36
CA GLY A 18 -21.33 -15.11 2.38
C GLY A 18 -22.25 -16.21 2.93
N THR A 19 -21.83 -16.99 3.93
CA THR A 19 -22.72 -17.98 4.57
C THR A 19 -23.73 -17.35 5.53
N LEU A 20 -23.48 -16.11 5.97
CA LEU A 20 -24.33 -15.35 6.88
C LEU A 20 -25.27 -14.39 6.16
N ASP A 21 -25.03 -14.11 4.88
CA ASP A 21 -25.91 -13.31 4.03
C ASP A 21 -27.02 -14.18 3.41
N ASP A 22 -28.27 -13.84 3.68
CA ASP A 22 -29.44 -14.55 3.16
C ASP A 22 -29.64 -14.34 1.65
N GLY A 23 -29.03 -13.32 1.05
CA GLY A 23 -28.99 -13.09 -0.40
C GLY A 23 -27.94 -13.93 -1.14
N SER A 24 -27.01 -14.55 -0.41
CA SER A 24 -25.92 -15.31 -0.99
C SER A 24 -26.32 -16.75 -1.32
N SER A 25 -25.81 -17.28 -2.43
CA SER A 25 -25.86 -18.71 -2.74
C SER A 25 -25.13 -19.57 -1.69
N LEU A 26 -24.18 -18.98 -0.96
CA LEU A 26 -23.41 -19.65 0.09
C LEU A 26 -24.19 -19.83 1.40
N ARG A 27 -25.38 -19.25 1.54
CA ARG A 27 -26.26 -19.44 2.71
C ARG A 27 -26.59 -20.92 2.98
N GLY A 28 -26.61 -21.75 1.95
CA GLY A 28 -26.87 -23.19 2.07
C GLY A 28 -25.81 -23.94 2.88
N LEU A 29 -24.62 -23.36 3.02
CA LEU A 29 -23.51 -23.92 3.79
C LEU A 29 -23.49 -23.42 5.25
N ARG A 30 -24.47 -22.61 5.67
CA ARG A 30 -24.59 -22.12 7.04
C ARG A 30 -24.70 -23.30 8.01
N GLY A 31 -23.80 -23.34 8.99
CA GLY A 31 -23.73 -24.42 9.99
C GLY A 31 -23.07 -25.72 9.51
N GLN A 32 -22.68 -25.83 8.23
CA GLN A 32 -21.98 -27.00 7.70
C GLN A 32 -20.46 -26.90 7.90
N THR A 33 -20.04 -26.88 9.16
CA THR A 33 -18.64 -26.67 9.60
C THR A 33 -17.64 -27.61 8.91
N ASP A 34 -17.97 -28.89 8.76
CA ASP A 34 -17.06 -29.89 8.16
C ASP A 34 -16.89 -29.67 6.65
N VAL A 35 -17.97 -29.34 5.95
CA VAL A 35 -17.96 -29.04 4.51
C VAL A 35 -17.18 -27.76 4.24
N LEU A 36 -17.43 -26.71 5.03
CA LEU A 36 -16.69 -25.45 4.95
C LEU A 36 -15.19 -25.65 5.20
N LYS A 37 -14.84 -26.49 6.19
CA LYS A 37 -13.45 -26.84 6.45
C LYS A 37 -12.82 -27.55 5.25
N ALA A 38 -13.49 -28.53 4.67
CA ALA A 38 -13.01 -29.23 3.49
C ALA A 38 -12.78 -28.28 2.29
N ILE A 39 -13.70 -27.34 2.05
CA ILE A 39 -13.57 -26.32 1.00
C ILE A 39 -12.34 -25.43 1.28
N VAL A 40 -12.20 -24.91 2.49
CA VAL A 40 -11.08 -24.03 2.85
C VAL A 40 -9.74 -24.75 2.75
N ASP A 41 -9.67 -26.01 3.21
CA ASP A 41 -8.43 -26.80 3.12
C ASP A 41 -8.08 -27.11 1.66
N HIS A 42 -9.07 -27.36 0.80
CA HIS A 42 -8.85 -27.53 -0.63
C HIS A 42 -8.34 -26.25 -1.31
N LEU A 43 -8.94 -25.09 -1.00
CA LEU A 43 -8.46 -23.79 -1.48
C LEU A 43 -7.02 -23.51 -1.04
N ARG A 44 -6.69 -23.80 0.22
CA ARG A 44 -5.31 -23.65 0.73
C ARG A 44 -4.33 -24.56 0.00
N ALA A 45 -4.73 -25.78 -0.35
CA ALA A 45 -3.89 -26.69 -1.12
C ALA A 45 -3.64 -26.17 -2.54
N ILE A 46 -4.69 -25.70 -3.23
CA ILE A 46 -4.57 -25.09 -4.56
C ILE A 46 -3.64 -23.86 -4.52
N TRP A 47 -3.89 -22.94 -3.59
CA TRP A 47 -3.06 -21.74 -3.47
C TRP A 47 -1.61 -22.08 -3.17
N ARG A 48 -1.35 -23.00 -2.23
CA ARG A 48 0.03 -23.45 -1.95
C ARG A 48 0.71 -24.06 -3.16
N ALA A 49 0.00 -24.83 -3.97
CA ALA A 49 0.56 -25.42 -5.19
C ALA A 49 0.91 -24.36 -6.25
N GLN A 50 0.24 -23.20 -6.21
CA GLN A 50 0.49 -22.07 -7.10
C GLN A 50 1.53 -21.07 -6.56
N LEU A 51 1.95 -21.21 -5.29
CA LEU A 51 3.00 -20.37 -4.73
C LEU A 51 4.35 -20.78 -5.31
N LYS A 52 4.87 -19.93 -6.19
CA LYS A 52 6.26 -20.00 -6.68
C LYS A 52 7.19 -19.46 -5.59
N THR A 53 7.80 -20.36 -4.81
CA THR A 53 8.65 -20.00 -3.65
C THR A 53 9.95 -19.28 -4.02
N ASP A 54 10.35 -19.38 -5.29
CA ASP A 54 11.48 -18.70 -5.91
C ASP A 54 11.14 -17.28 -6.40
N GLN A 55 9.86 -16.95 -6.58
CA GLN A 55 9.41 -15.63 -7.02
C GLN A 55 8.85 -14.82 -5.84
N ARG A 56 9.66 -13.91 -5.29
CA ARG A 56 9.19 -12.94 -4.30
C ARG A 56 8.37 -11.83 -4.98
N GLY A 57 7.06 -11.89 -4.83
CA GLY A 57 6.14 -10.74 -4.76
C GLY A 57 6.18 -9.71 -5.89
N TYR A 58 5.71 -10.08 -7.08
CA TYR A 58 5.05 -9.15 -7.99
C TYR A 58 3.74 -9.78 -8.45
N VAL A 59 2.65 -9.03 -8.42
CA VAL A 59 1.42 -9.42 -9.13
C VAL A 59 1.75 -9.30 -10.62
N PRO A 60 1.73 -10.39 -11.40
CA PRO A 60 1.82 -10.26 -12.84
C PRO A 60 0.52 -9.63 -13.32
N LEU A 61 0.51 -8.32 -13.51
CA LEU A 61 -0.48 -7.65 -14.33
C LEU A 61 -0.43 -8.32 -15.71
N GLY A 62 -1.50 -9.02 -16.08
CA GLY A 62 -1.57 -9.76 -17.33
C GLY A 62 -1.16 -8.87 -18.51
N ASN A 63 -0.32 -9.40 -19.39
CA ASN A 63 0.20 -8.82 -20.63
C ASN A 63 -0.02 -7.31 -20.79
N VAL A 64 0.59 -6.51 -19.91
CA VAL A 64 0.78 -5.09 -20.18
C VAL A 64 1.83 -5.04 -21.27
N PHE A 65 1.42 -4.67 -22.49
CA PHE A 65 2.35 -4.26 -23.53
C PHE A 65 3.09 -3.01 -23.04
N LEU A 66 4.23 -3.22 -22.38
CA LEU A 66 5.18 -2.15 -22.11
C LEU A 66 5.95 -1.91 -23.42
N PRO A 67 5.94 -0.69 -23.99
CA PRO A 67 6.54 -0.42 -25.30
C PRO A 67 8.07 -0.28 -25.22
N PHE A 68 8.74 -1.04 -24.36
CA PHE A 68 10.20 -1.00 -24.21
C PHE A 68 10.76 -2.41 -24.11
N ASP A 69 11.67 -2.74 -25.04
CA ASP A 69 12.53 -3.93 -25.12
C ASP A 69 13.43 -4.06 -23.87
N THR A 70 12.83 -4.21 -22.70
CA THR A 70 13.54 -4.61 -21.49
C THR A 70 13.36 -6.12 -21.34
N PRO A 71 14.44 -6.92 -21.37
CA PRO A 71 14.36 -8.35 -21.16
C PRO A 71 13.60 -8.63 -19.86
N HIS A 72 12.56 -9.48 -19.93
CA HIS A 72 11.72 -9.84 -18.78
C HIS A 72 12.50 -10.35 -17.55
N ASP A 73 13.74 -10.82 -17.76
CA ASP A 73 14.60 -11.38 -16.73
C ASP A 73 15.61 -10.39 -16.12
N THR A 74 15.58 -9.11 -16.50
CA THR A 74 16.45 -8.11 -15.87
C THR A 74 15.92 -7.82 -14.46
N PRO A 75 16.62 -8.18 -13.38
CA PRO A 75 16.16 -7.87 -12.03
C PRO A 75 16.07 -6.35 -11.91
N ILE A 76 14.88 -5.83 -11.58
CA ILE A 76 14.73 -4.42 -11.23
C ILE A 76 15.67 -4.16 -10.03
N PRO A 77 16.72 -3.34 -10.16
CA PRO A 77 17.76 -3.21 -9.15
C PRO A 77 17.34 -2.28 -8.01
N HIS A 78 16.05 -2.26 -7.67
CA HIS A 78 15.52 -1.40 -6.60
C HIS A 78 15.70 -2.10 -5.27
N THR A 79 16.93 -2.10 -4.77
CA THR A 79 17.20 -2.40 -3.36
C THR A 79 16.43 -1.37 -2.52
N PRO A 80 15.54 -1.80 -1.60
CA PRO A 80 14.84 -0.88 -0.72
C PRO A 80 15.87 -0.07 0.07
N ARG A 81 15.72 1.25 0.10
CA ARG A 81 16.61 2.15 0.83
C ARG A 81 15.84 2.82 1.95
N PHE A 82 16.46 2.89 3.12
CA PHE A 82 15.99 3.78 4.17
C PHE A 82 16.07 5.22 3.68
N VAL A 83 15.00 5.95 3.92
CA VAL A 83 14.85 7.35 3.56
C VAL A 83 14.45 8.12 4.80
N ASP A 84 15.14 9.21 5.07
CA ASP A 84 14.82 10.09 6.17
C ASP A 84 13.82 11.15 5.69
N PHE A 85 12.72 11.27 6.42
CA PHE A 85 11.76 12.34 6.20
C PHE A 85 12.23 13.63 6.88
N PRO A 86 11.92 14.81 6.30
CA PRO A 86 12.23 16.07 6.96
C PRO A 86 11.48 16.17 8.30
N PRO A 87 12.04 16.87 9.29
CA PRO A 87 11.34 17.10 10.56
C PRO A 87 10.03 17.86 10.32
N PRO A 88 9.01 17.62 11.16
CA PRO A 88 7.71 18.30 11.03
C PRO A 88 7.88 19.80 11.16
N LEU A 89 7.00 20.57 10.52
CA LEU A 89 6.93 22.00 10.83
C LEU A 89 6.52 22.17 12.28
N THR A 90 7.01 23.23 12.92
CA THR A 90 6.62 23.58 14.28
C THR A 90 6.08 25.00 14.34
N HIS A 91 5.31 25.27 15.38
CA HIS A 91 4.80 26.58 15.74
C HIS A 91 4.81 26.73 17.26
N ILE A 92 4.84 27.96 17.74
CA ILE A 92 4.82 28.24 19.18
C ILE A 92 3.36 28.42 19.59
N VAL A 93 2.91 27.61 20.56
CA VAL A 93 1.59 27.71 21.20
C VAL A 93 1.85 27.79 22.69
N ASP A 94 1.38 28.87 23.33
CA ASP A 94 1.53 29.09 24.78
C ASP A 94 2.98 28.99 25.31
N GLY A 95 3.96 29.35 24.47
CA GLY A 95 5.39 29.29 24.80
C GLY A 95 6.05 27.93 24.56
N GLU A 96 5.29 26.93 24.13
CA GLU A 96 5.81 25.59 23.80
C GLU A 96 5.89 25.36 22.29
N THR A 97 6.91 24.66 21.83
CA THR A 97 7.08 24.29 20.42
C THR A 97 6.24 23.07 20.10
N GLN A 98 5.20 23.23 19.29
CA GLN A 98 4.29 22.14 18.92
C GLN A 98 4.34 21.86 17.40
N PRO A 99 4.15 20.59 16.97
CA PRO A 99 4.04 20.24 15.56
C PRO A 99 2.89 20.99 14.89
N LYS A 100 3.18 21.62 13.76
CA LYS A 100 2.21 22.33 12.93
C LYS A 100 1.71 21.36 11.84
N PRO A 101 0.41 21.04 11.79
CA PRO A 101 -0.15 20.27 10.69
C PRO A 101 0.18 20.92 9.34
N PHE A 102 0.56 20.10 8.35
CA PHE A 102 0.93 20.56 7.03
C PHE A 102 0.33 19.66 5.96
N GLN A 103 -0.57 20.21 5.17
CA GLN A 103 -1.29 19.48 4.14
C GLN A 103 -1.16 20.16 2.78
N VAL A 104 -0.75 19.38 1.80
CA VAL A 104 -0.63 19.77 0.40
C VAL A 104 -1.31 18.70 -0.42
N ASN A 105 -2.24 19.07 -1.28
CA ASN A 105 -2.96 18.14 -2.14
C ASN A 105 -2.65 18.45 -3.61
N MET A 106 -2.14 17.46 -4.34
CA MET A 106 -1.96 17.54 -5.80
C MET A 106 -1.22 18.80 -6.27
N MET A 107 -0.15 19.20 -5.57
CA MET A 107 0.61 20.40 -5.93
C MET A 107 1.46 20.15 -7.17
N PRO A 108 1.23 20.86 -8.29
CA PRO A 108 2.02 20.68 -9.49
C PRO A 108 3.44 21.25 -9.32
N PHE A 109 4.44 20.56 -9.86
CA PHE A 109 5.81 21.04 -9.96
C PHE A 109 6.50 20.43 -11.19
N ILE A 110 7.62 21.01 -11.62
CA ILE A 110 8.38 20.49 -12.76
C ILE A 110 9.43 19.49 -12.25
N ILE A 111 9.36 18.26 -12.74
CA ILE A 111 10.32 17.20 -12.40
C ILE A 111 11.71 17.59 -12.89
N GLY A 112 12.71 17.45 -12.02
CA GLY A 112 14.08 17.93 -12.26
C GLY A 112 14.30 19.43 -11.96
N GLN A 113 13.23 20.20 -11.71
CA GLN A 113 13.28 21.63 -11.35
C GLN A 113 12.48 21.91 -10.07
N ALA A 114 12.33 20.92 -9.21
CA ALA A 114 11.55 21.02 -7.98
C ALA A 114 12.00 22.16 -7.07
N ARG A 115 13.30 22.47 -7.02
CA ARG A 115 13.85 23.60 -6.24
C ARG A 115 13.31 24.96 -6.69
N ALA A 116 13.11 25.16 -7.98
CA ALA A 116 12.64 26.41 -8.55
C ALA A 116 11.10 26.51 -8.58
N THR A 117 10.41 25.37 -8.64
CA THR A 117 8.95 25.31 -8.86
C THR A 117 8.15 25.02 -7.59
N LEU A 118 8.74 24.42 -6.56
CA LEU A 118 8.03 24.16 -5.31
C LEU A 118 8.00 25.38 -4.38
N PRO A 119 6.88 25.61 -3.69
CA PRO A 119 6.81 26.58 -2.59
C PRO A 119 7.84 26.28 -1.50
N PRO A 120 8.36 27.29 -0.79
CA PRO A 120 9.41 27.11 0.22
C PRO A 120 9.12 26.04 1.28
N ALA A 121 7.87 25.94 1.75
CA ALA A 121 7.46 24.95 2.75
C ALA A 121 7.61 23.50 2.26
N CYS A 122 7.47 23.26 0.95
CA CYS A 122 7.57 21.94 0.31
C CYS A 122 9.01 21.57 -0.06
N GLN A 123 9.92 22.54 -0.17
CA GLN A 123 11.30 22.29 -0.60
C GLN A 123 12.10 21.40 0.38
N ARG A 124 11.64 21.25 1.62
CA ARG A 124 12.22 20.32 2.60
C ARG A 124 12.21 18.86 2.13
N TYR A 125 11.33 18.52 1.19
CA TYR A 125 11.19 17.19 0.61
C TYR A 125 12.09 16.96 -0.63
N LEU A 126 12.87 17.96 -1.07
CA LEU A 126 13.74 17.84 -2.25
C LEU A 126 14.65 16.60 -2.22
N PRO A 127 15.31 16.23 -1.10
CA PRO A 127 16.17 15.04 -1.07
C PRO A 127 15.41 13.74 -1.37
N LEU A 128 14.12 13.67 -1.02
CA LEU A 128 13.27 12.52 -1.32
C LEU A 128 12.85 12.53 -2.80
N LEU A 129 12.39 13.68 -3.29
CA LEU A 129 11.99 13.85 -4.70
C LEU A 129 13.13 13.54 -5.67
N GLU A 130 14.36 13.94 -5.34
CA GLU A 130 15.55 13.66 -6.14
C GLU A 130 15.95 12.19 -6.16
N ARG A 131 15.52 11.39 -5.16
CA ARG A 131 15.73 9.94 -5.11
C ARG A 131 14.63 9.15 -5.83
N CYS A 132 13.42 9.70 -5.87
CA CYS A 132 12.26 9.06 -6.51
C CYS A 132 12.18 9.31 -8.02
N ARG A 133 12.95 10.28 -8.56
CA ARG A 133 12.88 10.61 -9.98
C ARG A 133 13.39 9.47 -10.87
N TYR A 134 12.65 9.21 -11.95
CA TYR A 134 13.14 8.42 -13.07
C TYR A 134 13.77 9.34 -14.12
N HIS A 135 14.83 8.91 -14.80
CA HIS A 135 15.65 9.78 -15.65
C HIS A 135 14.88 10.40 -16.83
N ASP A 136 13.84 9.72 -17.34
CA ASP A 136 13.08 10.11 -18.53
C ASP A 136 11.87 11.03 -18.25
N GLU A 137 11.74 11.54 -17.03
CA GLU A 137 10.62 12.39 -16.62
C GLU A 137 10.98 13.87 -16.45
N ASN A 138 12.25 14.24 -16.63
CA ASN A 138 12.69 15.62 -16.49
C ASN A 138 11.90 16.55 -17.42
N GLY A 139 11.44 17.67 -16.87
CA GLY A 139 10.62 18.65 -17.58
C GLY A 139 9.11 18.35 -17.59
N LYS A 140 8.67 17.14 -17.20
CA LYS A 140 7.24 16.82 -17.05
C LYS A 140 6.67 17.43 -15.76
N VAL A 141 5.34 17.57 -15.73
CA VAL A 141 4.62 18.00 -14.53
C VAL A 141 4.40 16.80 -13.60
N GLY A 142 4.93 16.88 -12.39
CA GLY A 142 4.62 15.97 -11.29
C GLY A 142 3.63 16.60 -10.31
N TYR A 143 2.93 15.76 -9.55
CA TYR A 143 2.00 16.21 -8.51
C TYR A 143 2.48 15.73 -7.14
N LEU A 144 2.60 16.67 -6.20
CA LEU A 144 3.06 16.43 -4.83
C LEU A 144 1.89 16.49 -3.86
N THR A 145 1.70 15.42 -3.09
CA THR A 145 0.78 15.40 -1.96
C THR A 145 1.57 15.16 -0.69
N ILE A 146 1.40 16.04 0.30
CA ILE A 146 2.03 15.95 1.63
C ILE A 146 0.92 15.96 2.66
N HIS A 147 1.01 15.06 3.64
CA HIS A 147 0.12 15.06 4.78
C HIS A 147 0.95 14.83 6.04
N GLU A 148 1.18 15.90 6.80
CA GLU A 148 1.80 15.88 8.12
C GLU A 148 0.70 16.17 9.15
N GLY A 149 0.53 15.28 10.12
CA GLY A 149 -0.43 15.42 11.20
C GLY A 149 -0.05 14.55 12.38
N ILE A 150 -0.52 14.93 13.57
CA ILE A 150 -0.42 14.09 14.75
C ILE A 150 -1.42 12.96 14.59
N VAL A 151 -0.97 11.74 14.85
CA VAL A 151 -1.79 10.53 14.77
C VAL A 151 -1.77 9.92 16.16
N GLU A 152 -2.96 9.69 16.71
CA GLU A 152 -3.09 9.02 17.99
C GLU A 152 -2.53 7.60 17.89
N ALA A 153 -1.96 7.10 19.01
CA ALA A 153 -1.50 5.73 19.06
C ALA A 153 -2.61 4.76 18.65
N ASP A 154 -2.24 3.69 17.93
CA ASP A 154 -3.15 2.68 17.37
C ASP A 154 -4.17 3.19 16.34
N THR A 155 -4.02 4.44 15.86
CA THR A 155 -4.80 4.98 14.75
C THR A 155 -3.95 5.15 13.49
N SER A 156 -4.59 5.25 12.33
CA SER A 156 -3.93 5.49 11.05
C SER A 156 -4.20 6.90 10.55
N GLN A 157 -3.17 7.55 9.98
CA GLN A 157 -3.28 8.91 9.43
C GLN A 157 -4.26 9.02 8.24
N ARG A 158 -4.51 7.89 7.56
CA ARG A 158 -5.51 7.73 6.49
C ARG A 158 -6.36 6.48 6.76
N ARG A 159 -7.21 6.10 5.80
CA ARG A 159 -8.21 5.03 5.92
C ARG A 159 -7.68 3.79 6.67
N PRO A 160 -8.34 3.36 7.75
CA PRO A 160 -7.94 2.14 8.45
C PRO A 160 -8.18 0.90 7.58
N GLY A 161 -7.25 -0.06 7.63
CA GLY A 161 -7.31 -1.31 6.87
C GLY A 161 -6.27 -1.44 5.74
N LEU A 162 -5.85 -2.67 5.45
CA LEU A 162 -4.94 -3.00 4.34
C LEU A 162 -5.59 -2.62 3.00
N HIS A 163 -5.12 -1.57 2.37
CA HIS A 163 -5.53 -1.20 1.01
C HIS A 163 -4.73 -2.03 0.01
N VAL A 164 -5.40 -3.00 -0.61
CA VAL A 164 -4.89 -3.65 -1.81
C VAL A 164 -5.44 -2.85 -2.98
N GLU A 165 -4.59 -2.10 -3.67
CA GLU A 165 -4.99 -1.56 -4.98
C GLU A 165 -5.12 -2.73 -5.93
N ALA A 166 -6.35 -3.20 -6.14
CA ALA A 166 -6.66 -4.21 -7.14
C ALA A 166 -6.73 -3.51 -8.50
N PRO A 167 -5.88 -3.86 -9.47
CA PRO A 167 -6.16 -3.56 -10.86
C PRO A 167 -7.33 -4.45 -11.31
N TRP A 168 -8.32 -3.83 -11.94
CA TRP A 168 -9.44 -4.46 -12.63
C TRP A 168 -8.95 -5.39 -13.75
#